data_AF-A0A497IGM4-F1
#
_entry.id   AF-A0A497IGM4-F1
#
_cell.length_a   1.000
_cell.length_b   1.000
_cell.length_c   1.000
_cell.angle_alpha   90.00
_cell.angle_beta   90.00
_cell.angle_gamma   90.00
#
_symmetry.space_group_name_H-M   'P 1'
#
loop_
_entity.id
_entity.type
_entity.pdbx_description
1 polymer ?
#
loop_
_entity_poly.entity_id
_entity_poly.type
_entity_poly.pdbx_seq_one_letter_code
_entity_poly.pdbx_strand_id
1 'polypeptide(L)' 'MKLIVKCAWCGRIMGIKEIEEEEAPPLPITHSICNSCLRSLHKQTQETINNSKHHNNKRR' A
#
# COMPACT_ATOMS: atom_id res chain seq x y z
N MET A 1 19.05 -9.16 14.09
CA MET A 1 18.35 -7.87 13.88
C MET A 1 16.84 -8.08 13.73
N LYS A 2 16.01 -7.03 13.88
CA LYS A 2 14.57 -7.08 13.59
C LYS A 2 14.24 -6.27 12.33
N LEU A 3 13.59 -6.91 11.36
CA LEU A 3 13.01 -6.27 10.19
C LEU A 3 11.54 -5.97 10.44
N ILE A 4 11.14 -4.72 10.32
CA ILE A 4 9.76 -4.28 10.51
C ILE A 4 9.16 -3.98 9.14
N VAL A 5 8.01 -4.59 8.83
CA VAL A 5 7.21 -4.25 7.66
C VAL A 5 6.12 -3.28 8.08
N LYS A 6 6.10 -2.08 7.51
CA LYS A 6 5.07 -1.05 7.76
C LYS A 6 4.25 -0.78 6.52
N CYS A 7 2.98 -0.40 6.71
CA CYS A 7 2.16 0.15 5.65
C CYS A 7 2.66 1.55 5.28
N ALA A 8 3.02 1.78 4.02
CA ALA A 8 3.41 3.09 3.50
C ALA A 8 2.28 4.12 3.58
N TRP A 9 1.03 3.67 3.58
CA TRP A 9 -0.15 4.54 3.48
C TRP A 9 -0.68 5.01 4.83
N CYS A 10 -0.70 4.11 5.83
CA CYS A 10 -1.29 4.39 7.15
C CYS A 10 -0.33 4.15 8.32
N GLY A 11 0.93 3.78 8.04
CA GLY A 11 1.95 3.54 9.06
C GLY A 11 1.76 2.26 9.90
N ARG A 12 0.67 1.51 9.70
CA ARG A 12 0.38 0.28 10.46
C ARG A 12 1.52 -0.72 10.32
N ILE A 13 1.99 -1.27 11.44
CA ILE A 13 2.92 -2.40 11.44
C ILE A 13 2.19 -3.64 10.93
N MET A 14 2.73 -4.23 9.87
CA MET A 14 2.17 -5.40 9.19
C MET A 14 2.90 -6.69 9.57
N GLY A 15 4.13 -6.59 10.08
CA GLY A 15 4.89 -7.74 10.54
C GLY A 15 6.24 -7.33 11.11
N ILE A 16 6.79 -8.22 11.93
CA ILE A 16 8.15 -8.13 12.45
C ILE A 16 8.79 -9.49 12.15
N LYS A 17 9.96 -9.47 11.52
CA LYS A 17 10.76 -10.66 11.23
C LYS A 17 12.09 -10.56 11.96
N GLU A 18 12.52 -11.67 12.54
CA GLU A 18 13.89 -11.80 13.01
C GLU A 18 14.76 -12.22 11.83
N ILE A 19 15.92 -11.59 11.70
CA ILE A 19 16.88 -11.79 10.62
C ILE A 19 18.27 -11.84 11.22
N GLU A 20 19.10 -12.74 10.70
CA GLU A 20 20.52 -12.84 11.04
C GLU A 20 21.25 -11.56 10.61
N GLU A 21 22.35 -11.21 11.29
CA GLU A 21 23.08 -9.97 11.02
C GLU A 21 23.76 -9.98 9.63
N GLU A 22 24.19 -11.15 9.16
CA GLU A 22 24.83 -11.32 7.85
C GLU A 22 23.85 -11.08 6.68
N GLU A 23 22.55 -11.35 6.89
CA GLU A 23 21.48 -11.16 5.91
C GLU A 23 20.71 -9.85 6.12
N ALA A 24 21.12 -9.03 7.08
CA ALA A 24 20.38 -7.84 7.45
C ALA A 24 20.45 -6.77 6.36
N PRO A 25 19.30 -6.26 5.87
CA PRO A 25 19.31 -5.11 4.97
C PRO A 25 19.84 -3.87 5.71
N PRO A 26 20.39 -2.88 4.97
CA PRO A 26 20.93 -1.66 5.58
C PRO A 26 19.94 -0.89 6.45
N LEU A 27 18.63 -1.05 6.19
CA LEU A 27 17.56 -0.40 6.94
C LEU A 27 16.63 -1.43 7.60
N PRO A 28 16.31 -1.27 8.90
CA PRO A 28 15.44 -2.19 9.64
C PRO A 28 13.96 -2.09 9.27
N ILE A 29 13.57 -1.13 8.44
CA ILE A 29 12.16 -0.85 8.12
C ILE A 29 11.94 -0.96 6.62
N THR A 30 11.02 -1.84 6.24
CA THR A 30 10.52 -1.96 4.88
C THR A 30 9.07 -1.51 4.81
N HIS A 31 8.65 -1.06 3.62
CA HIS A 31 7.32 -0.53 3.40
C HIS A 31 6.54 -1.41 2.40
N SER A 32 5.27 -1.66 2.71
CA SER A 32 4.28 -2.33 1.84
C SER A 32 2.93 -1.62 1.94
N ILE A 33 1.87 -2.12 1.34
CA ILE A 33 0.51 -1.59 1.52
C ILE A 33 -0.36 -2.64 2.22
N CYS A 34 -1.03 -2.24 3.31
CA CYS A 34 -1.93 -3.16 4.01
C CYS A 34 -3.23 -3.34 3.23
N ASN A 35 -3.88 -4.49 3.42
CA ASN A 35 -5.11 -4.86 2.71
C ASN A 35 -6.23 -3.81 2.86
N SER A 36 -6.34 -3.12 3.99
CA SER A 36 -7.34 -2.07 4.17
C SER A 36 -7.08 -0.85 3.28
N CYS A 37 -5.83 -0.40 3.21
CA CYS A 37 -5.43 0.72 2.36
C CYS A 37 -5.51 0.34 0.89
N LEU A 38 -5.09 -0.86 0.53
CA LEU A 38 -5.22 -1.38 -0.83
C LEU A 38 -6.68 -1.39 -1.30
N ARG A 39 -7.59 -1.95 -0.49
CA ARG A 39 -9.04 -1.96 -0.80
C ARG A 39 -9.62 -0.56 -0.96
N SER A 40 -9.26 0.37 -0.07
CA SER A 40 -9.73 1.75 -0.16
C SER A 40 -9.22 2.43 -1.44
N LEU A 41 -7.95 2.23 -1.78
CA LEU A 41 -7.34 2.77 -2.99
C LEU A 41 -8.02 2.22 -4.25
N HIS A 42 -8.27 0.91 -4.32
CA HIS A 42 -9.00 0.31 -5.43
C HIS A 42 -10.41 0.87 -5.58
N LYS A 43 -11.14 1.03 -4.48
CA LYS A 43 -12.49 1.62 -4.49
C LYS A 43 -12.47 3.04 -5.05
N GLN A 44 -11.60 3.91 -4.53
CA GLN A 44 -11.45 5.29 -5.01
C GLN A 44 -11.04 5.35 -6.49
N THR A 45 -10.17 4.43 -6.91
CA THR A 45 -9.74 4.33 -8.31
C THR A 45 -10.90 3.96 -9.22
N GLN A 46 -11.72 2.96 -8.84
CA GLN A 46 -12.90 2.57 -9.60
C GLN A 46 -13.95 3.69 -9.67
N GLU A 47 -14.20 4.39 -8.57
CA GLU A 47 -15.11 5.55 -8.54
C GLU A 47 -14.62 6.65 -9.49
N THR A 48 -13.33 6.96 -9.48
CA THR A 48 -12.72 7.94 -10.39
C THR A 48 -12.84 7.54 -11.86
N ILE A 49 -12.60 6.28 -12.18
CA ILE A 49 -12.74 5.74 -13.54
C ILE A 49 -14.21 5.80 -14.00
N ASN A 50 -15.16 5.43 -13.14
CA ASN A 50 -16.59 5.46 -13.49
C ASN A 50 -17.09 6.88 -13.72
N ASN A 51 -16.67 7.83 -12.87
CA ASN A 51 -17.02 9.25 -13.01
C ASN A 51 -16.46 9.86 -14.30
N SER A 52 -15.23 9.50 -14.70
CA SER A 52 -14.65 10.00 -15.96
C SER A 52 -15.35 9.42 -17.21
N LYS A 53 -15.76 8.14 -17.18
CA LYS A 53 -16.58 7.53 -18.25
C LYS A 53 -17.92 8.23 -18.40
N HIS A 54 -18.56 8.58 -17.28
CA HIS A 54 -19.85 9.26 -17.29
C HIS A 54 -19.75 10.68 -17.89
N HIS A 55 -18.59 11.33 -17.73
CA HIS A 55 -18.36 12.68 -18.25
C HIS A 55 -18.09 12.70 -19.77
N ASN A 56 -17.49 11.63 -20.31
CA ASN A 56 -17.25 11.49 -21.76
C ASN A 56 -18.54 11.15 -22.53
N ASN A 57 -19.45 10.37 -21.93
CA ASN A 57 -20.69 9.97 -22.61
C ASN A 57 -21.73 11.11 -22.70
N LYS A 58 -21.55 12.19 -21.93
CA LYS A 58 -22.45 13.36 -21.90
C LYS A 58 -22.04 14.47 -22.89
N ARG A 59 -20.91 14.30 -23.58
CA ARG A 59 -20.34 15.25 -24.55
C ARG A 59 -20.46 14.78 -26.01
N ARG A 60 -21.17 13.68 -26.26
CA ARG A 60 -21.35 13.10 -27.60
C ARG A 60 -22.80 13.18 -28.02
#